data_AF-A0A7J4NDY0-F1
#
_entry.id   AF-A0A7J4NDY0-F1
#
_cell.length_a   1.000
_cell.length_b   1.000
_cell.length_c   1.000
_cell.angle_alpha   90.00
_cell.angle_beta   90.00
_cell.angle_gamma   90.00
#
_symmetry.space_group_name_H-M   'P 1'
#
loop_
_entity.id
_entity.type
_entity.pdbx_description
1 polymer ?
#
loop_
_entity_poly.entity_id
_entity_poly.type
_entity_poly.pdbx_seq_one_letter_code
_entity_poly.pdbx_strand_id
1 'polypeptide(L)'
;MHDLGLVGGTFDRLHAGHRILIEKALSECTSLEIWLTSDSIAQTKDPRCESWSVRGQKILDFLDNSANRVSLHVLEDSDGPAPWHQSATAIMCTPETRAGCDRINSERNRNGLSNLEVIVIEHLNAHDGNPISSSRIRSGEISTEGESWLPSGLGDFDFLMTKEVELNLKDPFGRLIEGPEENPEFAMRLVLEEIFGKPGPIIAVGDVTVKTLQDLNNVADIALIDERTKRELWAEAAEIDNSKYDIVLECENQAGILSKSLFECCKVAIDAWLNENKSTLIRVDGEEDLAPLLLHPLAPLGAVVLYGQPGKGVVIRYTGFDSKNRCRDLLSAMIQE
;
A
#
# COMPACT_ATOMS: atom_id res chain seq x y z
N MET A 1 35.90 -14.35 1.31
CA MET A 1 34.56 -14.91 1.04
C MET A 1 34.28 -15.95 2.10
N HIS A 2 33.22 -15.75 2.86
CA HIS A 2 32.73 -16.67 3.88
C HIS A 2 32.10 -17.91 3.24
N ASP A 3 32.11 -19.06 3.91
CA ASP A 3 31.45 -20.25 3.37
C ASP A 3 29.92 -20.13 3.44
N LEU A 4 29.41 -19.67 4.58
CA LEU A 4 27.99 -19.49 4.85
C LEU A 4 27.73 -18.17 5.58
N GLY A 5 26.83 -17.36 5.01
CA GLY A 5 26.31 -16.15 5.62
C GLY A 5 24.84 -16.29 6.06
N LEU A 6 24.45 -15.51 7.06
CA LEU A 6 23.07 -15.43 7.54
C LEU A 6 22.48 -14.05 7.25
N VAL A 7 21.23 -14.01 6.79
CA VAL A 7 20.43 -12.77 6.71
C VAL A 7 19.08 -13.02 7.36
N GLY A 8 18.67 -12.16 8.28
CA GLY A 8 17.35 -12.22 8.91
C GLY A 8 16.51 -11.01 8.55
N GLY A 9 15.21 -11.20 8.33
CA GLY A 9 14.30 -10.08 8.08
C GLY A 9 12.91 -10.50 7.65
N THR A 10 12.02 -9.52 7.50
CA THR A 10 10.67 -9.80 6.99
C THR A 10 10.65 -9.95 5.48
N PHE A 11 11.43 -9.12 4.75
CA PHE A 11 11.49 -9.11 3.28
C PHE A 11 10.12 -8.94 2.60
N ASP A 12 9.21 -8.21 3.24
CA ASP A 12 7.93 -7.85 2.65
C ASP A 12 8.11 -6.84 1.51
N ARG A 13 7.28 -6.94 0.46
CA ARG A 13 7.39 -6.09 -0.74
C ARG A 13 8.83 -5.97 -1.23
N LEU A 14 9.45 -7.09 -1.62
CA LEU A 14 10.86 -7.15 -2.04
C LEU A 14 11.25 -5.92 -2.89
N HIS A 15 12.11 -5.08 -2.31
CA HIS A 15 12.43 -3.75 -2.82
C HIS A 15 13.93 -3.59 -3.02
N ALA A 16 14.35 -2.46 -3.61
CA ALA A 16 15.74 -2.20 -3.99
C ALA A 16 16.73 -2.39 -2.82
N GLY A 17 16.38 -1.90 -1.63
CA GLY A 17 17.18 -2.13 -0.41
C GLY A 17 17.41 -3.61 -0.08
N HIS A 18 16.37 -4.45 -0.14
CA HIS A 18 16.50 -5.90 0.08
C HIS A 18 17.36 -6.57 -1.00
N ARG A 19 17.19 -6.17 -2.27
CA ARG A 19 17.96 -6.73 -3.38
C ARG A 19 19.45 -6.44 -3.21
N ILE A 20 19.82 -5.19 -2.89
CA ILE A 20 21.20 -4.80 -2.59
C ILE A 20 21.76 -5.57 -1.39
N LEU A 21 20.96 -5.75 -0.34
CA LEU A 21 21.34 -6.53 0.84
C LEU A 21 21.74 -7.96 0.44
N ILE A 22 20.89 -8.62 -0.34
CA ILE A 22 21.08 -10.01 -0.78
C ILE A 22 22.25 -10.12 -1.77
N GLU A 23 22.37 -9.20 -2.73
CA GLU A 23 23.47 -9.18 -3.71
C GLU A 23 24.83 -9.00 -3.04
N LYS A 24 24.95 -8.06 -2.09
CA LYS A 24 26.17 -7.89 -1.30
C LYS A 24 26.45 -9.10 -0.42
N ALA A 25 25.42 -9.73 0.15
CA ALA A 25 25.61 -10.96 0.92
C ALA A 25 26.19 -12.09 0.05
N LEU A 26 25.70 -12.23 -1.19
CA LEU A 26 26.16 -13.23 -2.16
C LEU A 26 27.55 -12.93 -2.73
N SER A 27 28.00 -11.67 -2.74
CA SER A 27 29.39 -11.33 -3.09
C SER A 27 30.37 -11.69 -1.98
N GLU A 28 29.93 -11.68 -0.72
CA GLU A 28 30.77 -11.97 0.44
C GLU A 28 30.72 -13.44 0.89
N CYS A 29 29.69 -14.20 0.52
CA CYS A 29 29.48 -15.58 0.99
C CYS A 29 29.28 -16.58 -0.14
N THR A 30 29.88 -17.77 -0.05
CA THR A 30 29.68 -18.88 -0.99
C THR A 30 28.22 -19.37 -1.00
N SER A 31 27.59 -19.43 0.18
CA SER A 31 26.17 -19.77 0.33
C SER A 31 25.49 -18.86 1.35
N LEU A 32 24.18 -18.71 1.25
CA LEU A 32 23.39 -17.81 2.07
C LEU A 32 22.14 -18.50 2.64
N GLU A 33 21.88 -18.31 3.92
CA GLU A 33 20.59 -18.62 4.51
C GLU A 33 19.82 -17.32 4.76
N ILE A 34 18.63 -17.22 4.18
CA ILE A 34 17.72 -16.11 4.40
C ILE A 34 16.59 -16.59 5.32
N TRP A 35 16.56 -16.02 6.51
CA TRP A 35 15.63 -16.31 7.59
C TRP A 35 14.50 -15.27 7.57
N LEU A 36 13.37 -15.69 7.00
CA LEU A 36 12.19 -14.87 6.79
C LEU A 36 11.26 -14.95 8.00
N THR A 37 10.86 -13.82 8.57
CA THR A 37 9.89 -13.83 9.69
C THR A 37 8.63 -14.61 9.31
N SER A 38 8.09 -15.39 10.25
CA SER A 38 6.82 -16.10 10.04
C SER A 38 5.65 -15.15 9.82
N ASP A 39 4.55 -15.68 9.27
CA ASP A 39 3.36 -14.88 8.95
C ASP A 39 2.71 -14.30 10.21
N SER A 40 2.68 -15.06 11.31
CA SER A 40 2.19 -14.60 12.60
C SER A 40 2.94 -13.35 13.08
N ILE A 41 4.27 -13.34 12.99
CA ILE A 41 5.10 -12.20 13.41
C ILE A 41 4.92 -11.02 12.45
N ALA A 42 4.96 -11.29 11.14
CA ALA A 42 4.90 -10.25 10.13
C ALA A 42 3.54 -9.54 10.12
N GLN A 43 2.44 -10.30 10.22
CA GLN A 43 1.07 -9.79 10.16
C GLN A 43 0.60 -9.19 11.48
N THR A 44 1.23 -9.54 12.62
CA THR A 44 1.02 -8.82 13.89
C THR A 44 1.46 -7.36 13.79
N LYS A 45 2.53 -7.08 13.03
CA LYS A 45 3.02 -5.71 12.81
C LYS A 45 2.16 -4.96 11.79
N ASP A 46 1.78 -5.63 10.71
CA ASP A 46 0.94 -5.07 9.66
C ASP A 46 0.19 -6.19 8.94
N PRO A 47 -1.16 -6.26 9.04
CA PRO A 47 -1.93 -7.35 8.45
C PRO A 47 -1.88 -7.36 6.91
N ARG A 48 -1.40 -6.30 6.26
CA ARG A 48 -1.19 -6.22 4.80
C ARG A 48 0.12 -6.87 4.33
N CYS A 49 0.92 -7.40 5.25
CA CYS A 49 2.15 -8.12 4.93
C CYS A 49 1.86 -9.41 4.15
N GLU A 50 2.67 -9.66 3.13
CA GLU A 50 2.56 -10.85 2.29
C GLU A 50 2.91 -12.12 3.07
N SER A 51 2.32 -13.26 2.68
CA SER A 51 2.64 -14.54 3.31
C SER A 51 4.10 -14.96 3.05
N TRP A 52 4.61 -15.84 3.90
CA TRP A 52 5.99 -16.33 3.88
C TRP A 52 6.29 -16.95 2.53
N SER A 53 5.34 -17.72 1.98
CA SER A 53 5.44 -18.31 0.65
C SER A 53 5.60 -17.25 -0.45
N VAL A 54 4.85 -16.14 -0.37
CA VAL A 54 4.90 -15.08 -1.39
C VAL A 54 6.21 -14.30 -1.29
N ARG A 55 6.62 -13.95 -0.06
CA ARG A 55 7.88 -13.25 0.19
C ARG A 55 9.09 -14.09 -0.25
N GLY A 56 9.08 -15.38 0.09
CA GLY A 56 10.11 -16.32 -0.31
C GLY A 56 10.16 -16.51 -1.82
N GLN A 57 9.02 -16.71 -2.48
CA GLN A 57 8.98 -16.86 -3.94
C GLN A 57 9.55 -15.64 -4.66
N LYS A 58 9.21 -14.42 -4.22
CA LYS A 58 9.77 -13.19 -4.81
C LYS A 58 11.29 -13.11 -4.69
N ILE A 59 11.86 -13.57 -3.58
CA ILE A 59 13.32 -13.63 -3.41
C ILE A 59 13.93 -14.63 -4.40
N LEU A 60 13.33 -15.81 -4.54
CA LEU A 60 13.82 -16.83 -5.49
C LEU A 60 13.71 -16.33 -6.94
N ASP A 61 12.59 -15.71 -7.31
CA ASP A 61 12.36 -15.15 -8.65
C ASP A 61 13.39 -14.05 -8.97
N PHE A 62 13.75 -13.23 -7.98
CA PHE A 62 14.78 -12.20 -8.12
C PHE A 62 16.19 -12.79 -8.33
N LEU A 63 16.51 -13.88 -7.65
CA LEU A 63 17.87 -14.45 -7.66
C LEU A 63 18.24 -15.20 -8.93
N ASP A 64 17.25 -15.61 -9.74
CA ASP A 64 17.43 -16.39 -10.97
C ASP A 64 18.46 -17.52 -10.77
N ASN A 65 19.58 -17.52 -11.50
CA ASN A 65 20.61 -18.56 -11.42
C ASN A 65 21.32 -18.64 -10.05
N SER A 66 21.31 -17.58 -9.25
CA SER A 66 21.94 -17.56 -7.92
C SER A 66 21.09 -18.23 -6.84
N ALA A 67 19.85 -18.61 -7.14
CA ALA A 67 18.95 -19.26 -6.18
C ALA A 67 19.52 -20.59 -5.64
N ASN A 68 20.39 -21.27 -6.39
CA ASN A 68 21.06 -22.51 -5.95
C ASN A 68 22.02 -22.33 -4.76
N ARG A 69 22.46 -21.09 -4.49
CA ARG A 69 23.33 -20.73 -3.37
C ARG A 69 22.55 -20.24 -2.16
N VAL A 70 21.23 -20.16 -2.25
CA VAL A 70 20.37 -19.57 -1.23
C VAL A 70 19.39 -20.62 -0.71
N SER A 71 19.23 -20.67 0.61
CA SER A 71 18.17 -21.42 1.27
C SER A 71 17.27 -20.47 2.06
N LEU A 72 15.96 -20.71 2.03
CA LEU A 72 14.97 -19.92 2.75
C LEU A 72 14.46 -20.68 3.96
N HIS A 73 14.40 -20.01 5.10
CA HIS A 73 13.98 -20.58 6.37
C HIS A 73 12.97 -19.68 7.09
N VAL A 74 12.24 -20.26 8.05
CA VAL A 74 11.27 -19.52 8.86
C VAL A 74 11.96 -19.00 10.11
N LEU A 75 11.78 -17.70 10.38
CA LEU A 75 12.27 -17.01 11.57
C LEU A 75 11.07 -16.75 12.52
N GLU A 76 11.05 -17.49 13.63
CA GLU A 76 9.96 -17.45 14.64
C GLU A 76 10.31 -16.59 15.87
N ASP A 77 11.50 -15.99 15.90
CA ASP A 77 11.98 -15.12 16.98
C ASP A 77 12.94 -14.04 16.42
N SER A 78 13.63 -13.31 17.30
CA SER A 78 14.51 -12.20 16.88
C SER A 78 15.90 -12.64 16.36
N ASP A 79 16.33 -13.87 16.63
CA ASP A 79 17.73 -14.30 16.51
C ASP A 79 17.90 -15.51 15.57
N GLY A 80 16.86 -16.32 15.44
CA GLY A 80 16.85 -17.55 14.69
C GLY A 80 17.96 -18.50 15.16
N PRO A 81 18.63 -19.21 14.24
CA PRO A 81 19.68 -20.14 14.62
C PRO A 81 21.00 -19.44 14.95
N ALA A 82 21.14 -18.13 14.69
CA ALA A 82 22.43 -17.46 14.66
C ALA A 82 23.26 -17.61 15.96
N PRO A 83 22.67 -17.63 17.17
CA PRO A 83 23.42 -17.87 18.41
C PRO A 83 24.05 -19.27 18.54
N TRP A 84 23.57 -20.25 17.78
CA TRP A 84 23.95 -21.67 17.86
C TRP A 84 24.47 -22.24 16.52
N HIS A 85 24.38 -21.46 15.43
CA HIS A 85 24.73 -21.92 14.08
C HIS A 85 26.25 -22.12 13.95
N GLN A 86 26.70 -23.38 13.93
CA GLN A 86 28.12 -23.72 13.99
C GLN A 86 28.88 -23.40 12.70
N SER A 87 28.25 -23.58 11.54
CA SER A 87 28.89 -23.44 10.23
C SER A 87 28.88 -22.01 9.66
N ALA A 88 28.10 -21.10 10.26
CA ALA A 88 27.98 -19.74 9.77
C ALA A 88 29.19 -18.92 10.21
N THR A 89 29.71 -18.07 9.32
CA THR A 89 30.88 -17.22 9.61
C THR A 89 30.62 -15.74 9.39
N ALA A 90 29.50 -15.37 8.76
CA ALA A 90 29.07 -13.99 8.60
C ALA A 90 27.57 -13.81 8.88
N ILE A 91 27.19 -12.60 9.27
CA ILE A 91 25.80 -12.16 9.41
C ILE A 91 25.64 -10.77 8.81
N MET A 92 24.59 -10.61 7.99
CA MET A 92 24.33 -9.36 7.27
C MET A 92 23.24 -8.58 7.98
N CYS A 93 23.46 -7.28 8.12
CA CYS A 93 22.48 -6.41 8.75
C CYS A 93 22.48 -5.02 8.13
N THR A 94 21.42 -4.27 8.40
CA THR A 94 21.36 -2.82 8.17
C THR A 94 21.90 -2.08 9.41
N PRO A 95 22.16 -0.76 9.33
CA PRO A 95 22.61 0.01 10.49
C PRO A 95 21.71 -0.14 11.74
N GLU A 96 20.39 -0.24 11.58
CA GLU A 96 19.43 -0.36 12.68
C GLU A 96 19.48 -1.73 13.36
N THR A 97 19.81 -2.77 12.60
CA THR A 97 19.83 -4.16 13.10
C THR A 97 21.22 -4.58 13.61
N ARG A 98 22.22 -3.70 13.52
CA ARG A 98 23.59 -3.94 13.99
C ARG A 98 23.67 -4.33 15.46
N ALA A 99 22.94 -3.63 16.33
CA ALA A 99 22.91 -3.94 17.75
C ALA A 99 22.38 -5.37 18.03
N GLY A 100 21.46 -5.86 17.18
CA GLY A 100 20.99 -7.25 17.21
C GLY A 100 22.12 -8.24 16.91
N CYS A 101 22.93 -7.97 15.89
CA CYS A 101 24.09 -8.79 15.55
C CYS A 101 25.15 -8.82 16.65
N ASP A 102 25.43 -7.68 17.30
CA ASP A 102 26.39 -7.62 18.41
C ASP A 102 25.89 -8.43 19.63
N ARG A 103 24.57 -8.40 19.89
CA ARG A 103 23.94 -9.24 20.90
C ARG A 103 24.01 -10.72 20.54
N ILE A 104 23.75 -11.09 19.28
CA ILE A 104 23.91 -12.48 18.78
C ILE A 104 25.34 -12.96 19.02
N ASN A 105 26.36 -12.16 18.69
CA ASN A 105 27.76 -12.52 18.94
C ASN A 105 28.07 -12.68 20.43
N SER A 106 27.45 -11.90 21.30
CA SER A 106 27.57 -12.07 22.75
C SER A 106 27.00 -13.42 23.22
N GLU A 107 25.85 -13.86 22.69
CA GLU A 107 25.29 -15.20 22.96
C GLU A 107 26.17 -16.32 22.38
N ARG A 108 26.67 -16.16 21.14
CA ARG A 108 27.58 -17.12 20.51
C ARG A 108 28.80 -17.40 21.38
N ASN A 109 29.43 -16.36 21.92
CA ASN A 109 30.57 -16.53 22.83
C ASN A 109 30.20 -17.32 24.09
N ARG A 110 29.01 -17.10 24.67
CA ARG A 110 28.52 -17.88 25.82
C ARG A 110 28.27 -19.34 25.46
N ASN A 111 27.88 -19.59 24.21
CA ASN A 111 27.69 -20.93 23.65
C ASN A 111 29.01 -21.57 23.15
N GLY A 112 30.15 -20.91 23.33
CA GLY A 112 31.46 -21.43 22.91
C GLY A 112 31.72 -21.36 21.40
N LEU A 113 30.96 -20.53 20.67
CA LEU A 113 31.13 -20.31 19.24
C LEU A 113 31.89 -19.00 18.96
N SER A 114 32.64 -18.97 17.86
CA SER A 114 33.29 -17.75 17.38
C SER A 114 32.26 -16.72 16.91
N ASN A 115 32.60 -15.44 17.01
CA ASN A 115 31.81 -14.36 16.44
C ASN A 115 31.59 -14.56 14.94
N LEU A 116 30.40 -14.22 14.47
CA LEU A 116 30.12 -13.95 13.07
C LEU A 116 30.73 -12.59 12.70
N GLU A 117 31.35 -12.51 11.53
CA GLU A 117 31.68 -11.22 10.94
C GLU A 117 30.38 -10.48 10.64
N VAL A 118 30.23 -9.27 11.18
CA VAL A 118 29.02 -8.46 10.99
C VAL A 118 29.24 -7.52 9.82
N ILE A 119 28.59 -7.81 8.70
CA ILE A 119 28.68 -7.01 7.47
C ILE A 119 27.47 -6.08 7.42
N VAL A 120 27.73 -4.79 7.63
CA VAL A 120 26.70 -3.75 7.63
C VAL A 120 26.49 -3.24 6.22
N ILE A 121 25.24 -3.23 5.77
CA ILE A 121 24.83 -2.78 4.44
C ILE A 121 23.93 -1.55 4.61
N GLU A 122 24.41 -0.41 4.14
CA GLU A 122 23.67 0.85 4.15
C GLU A 122 22.37 0.76 3.35
N HIS A 123 21.38 1.53 3.78
CA HIS A 123 20.10 1.65 3.06
C HIS A 123 20.26 2.34 1.72
N LEU A 124 19.34 1.99 0.82
CA LEU A 124 19.06 2.81 -0.34
C LEU A 124 17.98 3.83 0.01
N ASN A 125 18.20 5.08 -0.35
CA ASN A 125 17.23 6.16 -0.14
C ASN A 125 16.24 6.24 -1.32
N ALA A 126 15.01 6.59 -1.00
CA ALA A 126 13.97 6.93 -1.96
C ALA A 126 14.16 8.34 -2.52
N HIS A 127 13.27 8.75 -3.43
CA HIS A 127 13.31 10.07 -4.08
C HIS A 127 13.30 11.26 -3.09
N ASP A 128 12.80 11.06 -1.87
CA ASP A 128 12.69 12.07 -0.82
C ASP A 128 13.88 12.08 0.16
N GLY A 129 14.89 11.24 -0.08
CA GLY A 129 16.10 11.13 0.74
C GLY A 129 15.95 10.24 1.97
N ASN A 130 14.75 9.73 2.28
CA ASN A 130 14.52 8.79 3.38
C ASN A 130 14.74 7.34 2.91
N PRO A 131 15.10 6.40 3.80
CA PRO A 131 15.31 4.99 3.43
C PRO A 131 14.08 4.34 2.76
N ILE A 132 14.32 3.51 1.76
CA ILE A 132 13.29 2.63 1.18
C ILE A 132 12.98 1.53 2.19
N SER A 133 11.70 1.38 2.55
CA SER A 133 11.26 0.32 3.45
C SER A 133 9.90 -0.27 3.05
N SER A 134 9.67 -1.54 3.40
CA SER A 134 8.38 -2.22 3.16
C SER A 134 7.19 -1.47 3.73
N SER A 135 7.34 -0.80 4.87
CA SER A 135 6.25 -0.04 5.49
C SER A 135 5.82 1.14 4.62
N ARG A 136 6.78 1.90 4.06
CA ARG A 136 6.51 3.01 3.13
C ARG A 136 5.91 2.54 1.81
N ILE A 137 6.32 1.36 1.34
CA ILE A 137 5.73 0.75 0.14
C ILE A 137 4.29 0.30 0.42
N ARG A 138 4.02 -0.32 1.57
CA ARG A 138 2.67 -0.75 1.96
C ARG A 138 1.74 0.43 2.24
N SER A 139 2.23 1.50 2.86
CA SER A 139 1.45 2.73 3.04
C SER A 139 1.14 3.44 1.73
N GLY A 140 1.79 3.03 0.63
CA GLY A 140 1.56 3.59 -0.70
C GLY A 140 2.33 4.87 -0.96
N GLU A 141 3.32 5.19 -0.12
CA GLU A 141 4.15 6.40 -0.22
C GLU A 141 5.14 6.32 -1.38
N ILE A 142 5.80 5.17 -1.53
CA ILE A 142 6.84 4.94 -2.53
C ILE A 142 6.67 3.60 -3.24
N SER A 143 7.29 3.46 -4.41
CA SER A 143 7.42 2.18 -5.11
C SER A 143 8.53 1.30 -4.54
N THR A 144 8.65 0.06 -5.03
CA THR A 144 9.76 -0.85 -4.67
C THR A 144 11.13 -0.33 -5.08
N GLU A 145 11.19 0.66 -5.96
CA GLU A 145 12.40 1.34 -6.39
C GLU A 145 12.66 2.64 -5.62
N GLY A 146 11.74 3.07 -4.75
CA GLY A 146 11.85 4.34 -4.03
C GLY A 146 11.29 5.55 -4.79
N GLU A 147 10.58 5.33 -5.90
CA GLU A 147 9.94 6.40 -6.67
C GLU A 147 8.59 6.82 -6.11
N SER A 148 8.21 8.08 -6.31
CA SER A 148 6.88 8.63 -5.96
C SER A 148 5.78 8.06 -6.85
N TRP A 149 4.58 7.88 -6.29
CA TRP A 149 3.36 7.61 -7.06
C TRP A 149 2.65 8.88 -7.54
N LEU A 150 3.02 10.03 -7.00
CA LEU A 150 2.45 11.34 -7.33
C LEU A 150 3.38 12.08 -8.29
N PRO A 151 2.87 12.68 -9.37
CA PRO A 151 3.65 13.57 -10.22
C PRO A 151 4.05 14.84 -9.47
N SER A 152 5.12 15.49 -9.93
CA SER A 152 5.59 16.77 -9.38
C SER A 152 4.54 17.87 -9.51
N GLY A 153 4.36 18.68 -8.47
CA GLY A 153 3.42 19.81 -8.45
C GLY A 153 1.99 19.44 -8.06
N LEU A 154 1.68 18.16 -7.86
CA LEU A 154 0.38 17.74 -7.32
C LEU A 154 0.24 18.22 -5.87
N GLY A 155 -0.80 19.01 -5.59
CA GLY A 155 -1.02 19.70 -4.32
C GLY A 155 -0.45 21.13 -4.27
N ASP A 156 0.32 21.53 -5.28
CA ASP A 156 0.74 22.93 -5.48
C ASP A 156 -0.14 23.64 -6.50
N PHE A 157 -0.62 22.91 -7.51
CA PHE A 157 -1.44 23.39 -8.63
C PHE A 157 -2.71 22.56 -8.80
N ASP A 158 -3.67 23.15 -9.51
CA ASP A 158 -4.84 22.42 -9.99
C ASP A 158 -4.47 21.67 -11.28
N PHE A 159 -5.09 20.51 -11.48
CA PHE A 159 -4.84 19.66 -12.64
C PHE A 159 -6.10 19.59 -13.50
N LEU A 160 -6.02 20.14 -14.72
CA LEU A 160 -7.10 20.13 -15.69
C LEU A 160 -7.06 18.86 -16.55
N MET A 161 -8.22 18.19 -16.67
CA MET A 161 -8.36 16.99 -17.48
C MET A 161 -8.13 17.29 -18.97
N THR A 162 -7.24 16.51 -19.59
CA THR A 162 -7.02 16.55 -21.03
C THR A 162 -7.98 15.62 -21.77
N LYS A 163 -8.18 15.87 -23.07
CA LYS A 163 -8.95 14.95 -23.95
C LYS A 163 -8.38 13.53 -23.96
N GLU A 164 -7.07 13.39 -23.83
CA GLU A 164 -6.42 12.09 -23.74
C GLU A 164 -6.86 11.35 -22.47
N VAL A 165 -6.80 12.01 -21.31
CA VAL A 165 -7.25 11.44 -20.03
C VAL A 165 -8.74 11.11 -20.07
N GLU A 166 -9.59 12.02 -20.56
CA GLU A 166 -11.03 11.80 -20.71
C GLU A 166 -11.33 10.52 -21.52
N LEU A 167 -10.63 10.31 -22.64
CA LEU A 167 -10.79 9.10 -23.46
C LEU A 167 -10.40 7.82 -22.70
N ASN A 168 -9.38 7.87 -21.85
CA ASN A 168 -8.91 6.75 -21.04
C ASN A 168 -9.81 6.42 -19.82
N LEU A 169 -10.73 7.32 -19.48
CA LEU A 169 -11.70 7.18 -18.38
C LEU A 169 -13.09 6.72 -18.83
N LYS A 170 -13.32 6.55 -20.14
CA LYS A 170 -14.62 6.09 -20.67
C LYS A 170 -15.02 4.70 -20.20
N ASP A 171 -14.03 3.83 -20.05
CA ASP A 171 -14.24 2.48 -19.53
C ASP A 171 -14.03 2.48 -18.01
N PRO A 172 -14.90 1.79 -17.25
CA PRO A 172 -14.77 1.69 -15.81
C PRO A 172 -13.36 1.24 -15.41
N PHE A 173 -12.74 1.99 -14.51
CA PHE A 173 -11.43 1.63 -13.96
C PHE A 173 -11.61 0.64 -12.80
N GLY A 174 -11.87 -0.61 -13.13
CA GLY A 174 -12.09 -1.68 -12.16
C GLY A 174 -13.02 -2.76 -12.70
N ARG A 175 -13.44 -3.66 -11.81
CA ARG A 175 -14.44 -4.67 -12.16
C ARG A 175 -15.81 -4.14 -11.79
N LEU A 176 -16.73 -4.15 -12.75
CA LEU A 176 -18.12 -3.82 -12.52
C LEU A 176 -18.83 -5.01 -11.87
N ILE A 177 -19.46 -4.78 -10.72
CA ILE A 177 -20.44 -5.67 -10.11
C ILE A 177 -21.81 -5.17 -10.51
N GLU A 178 -22.49 -5.95 -11.35
CA GLU A 178 -23.78 -5.55 -11.89
C GLU A 178 -24.88 -5.67 -10.83
N GLY A 179 -25.81 -4.72 -10.85
CA GLY A 179 -26.99 -4.72 -9.99
C GLY A 179 -28.11 -3.87 -10.58
N PRO A 180 -29.36 -4.16 -10.22
CA PRO A 180 -30.51 -3.35 -10.63
C PRO A 180 -30.39 -1.91 -10.06
N GLU A 181 -30.66 -0.90 -10.89
CA GLU A 181 -30.60 0.52 -10.48
C GLU A 181 -31.53 0.82 -9.29
N GLU A 182 -32.71 0.19 -9.26
CA GLU A 182 -33.71 0.33 -8.20
C GLU A 182 -33.30 -0.35 -6.87
N ASN A 183 -32.23 -1.14 -6.86
CA ASN A 183 -31.73 -1.82 -5.66
C ASN A 183 -30.19 -1.89 -5.65
N PRO A 184 -29.52 -0.77 -5.33
CA PRO A 184 -28.06 -0.69 -5.24
C PRO A 184 -27.45 -1.66 -4.21
N GLU A 185 -28.21 -2.02 -3.15
CA GLU A 185 -27.75 -2.96 -2.12
C GLU A 185 -27.37 -4.33 -2.69
N PHE A 186 -28.00 -4.76 -3.78
CA PHE A 186 -27.71 -6.07 -4.38
C PHE A 186 -26.25 -6.19 -4.81
N ALA A 187 -25.75 -5.23 -5.59
CA ALA A 187 -24.36 -5.21 -6.01
C ALA A 187 -23.42 -4.98 -4.82
N MET A 188 -23.82 -4.10 -3.89
CA MET A 188 -23.01 -3.78 -2.72
C MET A 188 -22.80 -4.98 -1.78
N ARG A 189 -23.80 -5.84 -1.60
CA ARG A 189 -23.65 -7.07 -0.79
C ARG A 189 -22.60 -8.02 -1.37
N LEU A 190 -22.59 -8.19 -2.70
CA LEU A 190 -21.57 -9.00 -3.39
C LEU A 190 -20.17 -8.39 -3.23
N VAL A 191 -20.06 -7.06 -3.27
CA VAL A 191 -18.81 -6.34 -2.99
C VAL A 191 -18.35 -6.60 -1.55
N LEU A 192 -19.24 -6.45 -0.56
CA LEU A 192 -18.95 -6.66 0.85
C LEU A 192 -18.49 -8.10 1.15
N GLU A 193 -19.11 -9.10 0.52
CA GLU A 193 -18.69 -10.50 0.62
C GLU A 193 -17.25 -10.72 0.10
N GLU A 194 -16.88 -10.06 -1.00
CA GLU A 194 -15.55 -10.20 -1.60
C GLU A 194 -14.44 -9.52 -0.80
N ILE A 195 -14.73 -8.34 -0.25
CA ILE A 195 -13.75 -7.54 0.50
C ILE A 195 -13.71 -7.92 1.99
N PHE A 196 -14.57 -8.84 2.43
CA PHE A 196 -14.61 -9.28 3.82
C PHE A 196 -13.24 -9.82 4.28
N GLY A 197 -12.76 -9.29 5.41
CA GLY A 197 -11.48 -9.67 6.00
C GLY A 197 -10.25 -9.16 5.25
N LYS A 198 -10.40 -8.28 4.25
CA LYS A 198 -9.26 -7.61 3.62
C LYS A 198 -8.73 -6.50 4.53
N PRO A 199 -7.39 -6.34 4.66
CA PRO A 199 -6.79 -5.44 5.65
C PRO A 199 -6.65 -3.97 5.21
N GLY A 200 -7.08 -3.60 4.00
CA GLY A 200 -7.01 -2.23 3.51
C GLY A 200 -8.32 -1.45 3.75
N PRO A 201 -8.29 -0.11 3.66
CA PRO A 201 -9.48 0.71 3.85
C PRO A 201 -10.47 0.50 2.71
N ILE A 202 -11.76 0.58 3.05
CA ILE A 202 -12.88 0.73 2.12
C ILE A 202 -13.04 2.23 1.85
N ILE A 203 -12.80 2.63 0.61
CA ILE A 203 -12.94 4.01 0.15
C ILE A 203 -14.13 4.08 -0.80
N ALA A 204 -15.16 4.83 -0.44
CA ALA A 204 -16.38 4.97 -1.24
C ALA A 204 -16.49 6.36 -1.86
N VAL A 205 -16.77 6.41 -3.15
CA VAL A 205 -16.93 7.64 -3.93
C VAL A 205 -18.34 7.68 -4.51
N GLY A 206 -19.02 8.81 -4.26
CA GLY A 206 -20.36 9.10 -4.72
C GLY A 206 -21.44 8.74 -3.72
N ASP A 207 -22.46 9.59 -3.66
CA ASP A 207 -23.48 9.62 -2.62
C ASP A 207 -24.26 8.29 -2.51
N VAL A 208 -24.66 7.70 -3.64
CA VAL A 208 -25.37 6.40 -3.66
C VAL A 208 -24.48 5.30 -3.10
N THR A 209 -23.20 5.26 -3.47
CA THR A 209 -22.23 4.26 -2.97
C THR A 209 -22.07 4.38 -1.45
N VAL A 210 -21.87 5.61 -0.96
CA VAL A 210 -21.68 5.92 0.46
C VAL A 210 -22.93 5.58 1.26
N LYS A 211 -24.11 6.03 0.81
CA LYS A 211 -25.39 5.77 1.47
C LYS A 211 -25.71 4.28 1.53
N THR A 212 -25.52 3.55 0.44
CA THR A 212 -25.77 2.11 0.39
C THR A 212 -24.90 1.35 1.40
N LEU A 213 -23.63 1.73 1.54
CA LEU A 213 -22.75 1.17 2.57
C LEU A 213 -23.24 1.46 3.99
N GLN A 214 -23.69 2.70 4.25
CA GLN A 214 -24.26 3.06 5.54
C GLN A 214 -25.55 2.27 5.87
N ASP A 215 -26.43 2.07 4.89
CA ASP A 215 -27.71 1.36 5.05
C ASP A 215 -27.49 -0.13 5.32
N LEU A 216 -26.43 -0.70 4.73
CA LEU A 216 -25.95 -2.06 5.02
C LEU A 216 -25.11 -2.15 6.29
N ASN A 217 -25.02 -1.08 7.09
CA ASN A 217 -24.26 -1.01 8.34
C ASN A 217 -22.77 -1.37 8.17
N ASN A 218 -22.20 -1.04 7.01
CA ASN A 218 -20.79 -1.20 6.66
C ASN A 218 -20.24 0.14 6.16
N VAL A 219 -20.10 1.11 7.06
CA VAL A 219 -19.64 2.47 6.75
C VAL A 219 -18.24 2.41 6.12
N ALA A 220 -18.01 3.14 5.04
CA ALA A 220 -16.69 3.27 4.43
C ALA A 220 -15.69 3.90 5.41
N ASP A 221 -14.43 3.49 5.38
CA ASP A 221 -13.37 4.13 6.14
C ASP A 221 -13.13 5.56 5.65
N ILE A 222 -13.21 5.77 4.33
CA ILE A 222 -13.12 7.08 3.70
C ILE A 222 -14.26 7.21 2.70
N ALA A 223 -15.04 8.28 2.82
CA ALA A 223 -16.17 8.55 1.93
C ALA A 223 -16.01 9.91 1.25
N LEU A 224 -16.38 9.99 -0.03
CA LEU A 224 -16.41 11.22 -0.81
C LEU A 224 -17.80 11.39 -1.42
N ILE A 225 -18.41 12.54 -1.23
CA ILE A 225 -19.76 12.87 -1.72
C ILE A 225 -19.78 14.28 -2.30
N ASP A 226 -20.61 14.54 -3.31
CA ASP A 226 -20.77 15.87 -3.91
C ASP A 226 -22.16 16.51 -3.64
N GLU A 227 -23.01 15.82 -2.87
CA GLU A 227 -24.42 16.19 -2.59
C GLU A 227 -25.26 16.40 -3.88
N ARG A 228 -24.77 15.96 -5.05
CA ARG A 228 -25.33 16.24 -6.40
C ARG A 228 -25.48 14.99 -7.25
N THR A 229 -26.35 14.07 -6.88
CA THR A 229 -26.66 12.93 -7.76
C THR A 229 -27.76 13.27 -8.80
N LYS A 230 -27.38 13.36 -10.09
CA LYS A 230 -28.21 13.61 -11.31
C LYS A 230 -28.65 15.06 -11.60
N ARG A 231 -27.78 16.07 -11.44
CA ARG A 231 -28.05 17.50 -11.83
C ARG A 231 -29.34 18.11 -11.21
N GLU A 232 -29.85 17.47 -10.16
CA GLU A 232 -30.90 17.92 -9.26
C GLU A 232 -30.41 17.61 -7.84
N LEU A 233 -30.82 18.42 -6.84
CA LEU A 233 -30.50 18.15 -5.43
C LEU A 233 -30.97 16.74 -5.08
N TRP A 234 -30.05 15.83 -4.76
CA TRP A 234 -30.44 14.49 -4.34
C TRP A 234 -31.03 14.58 -2.93
N ALA A 235 -32.35 14.46 -2.82
CA ALA A 235 -33.05 14.58 -1.55
C ALA A 235 -32.56 13.56 -0.50
N GLU A 236 -32.00 12.43 -0.96
CA GLU A 236 -31.45 11.36 -0.12
C GLU A 236 -29.96 11.59 0.26
N ALA A 237 -29.24 12.53 -0.37
CA ALA A 237 -27.90 12.95 0.07
C ALA A 237 -27.96 13.51 1.50
N ALA A 238 -29.05 14.22 1.81
CA ALA A 238 -29.34 14.75 3.13
C ALA A 238 -29.51 13.65 4.21
N GLU A 239 -29.64 12.38 3.81
CA GLU A 239 -29.71 11.24 4.73
C GLU A 239 -28.35 10.61 5.04
N ILE A 240 -27.25 11.07 4.42
CA ILE A 240 -25.91 10.58 4.77
C ILE A 240 -25.57 11.04 6.19
N ASP A 241 -25.42 10.08 7.09
CA ASP A 241 -25.18 10.35 8.50
C ASP A 241 -23.70 10.65 8.75
N ASN A 242 -23.40 11.95 8.90
CA ASN A 242 -22.06 12.47 9.17
C ASN A 242 -21.53 12.04 10.55
N SER A 243 -22.42 11.73 11.50
CA SER A 243 -22.01 11.33 12.85
C SER A 243 -21.36 9.95 12.91
N LYS A 244 -21.42 9.19 11.81
CA LYS A 244 -20.73 7.90 11.64
C LYS A 244 -19.25 8.03 11.28
N TYR A 245 -18.75 9.24 11.06
CA TYR A 245 -17.35 9.51 10.74
C TYR A 245 -16.66 10.30 11.85
N ASP A 246 -15.38 10.00 12.08
CA ASP A 246 -14.57 10.70 13.07
C ASP A 246 -14.18 12.11 12.60
N ILE A 247 -14.02 12.28 11.29
CA ILE A 247 -13.58 13.52 10.65
C ILE A 247 -14.53 13.84 9.50
N VAL A 248 -14.94 15.11 9.40
CA VAL A 248 -15.65 15.65 8.23
C VAL A 248 -14.80 16.77 7.64
N LEU A 249 -14.48 16.65 6.36
CA LEU A 249 -13.72 17.61 5.58
C LEU A 249 -14.59 18.18 4.46
N GLU A 250 -14.29 19.40 4.03
CA GLU A 250 -14.96 20.08 2.93
C GLU A 250 -13.91 20.60 1.95
N CYS A 251 -14.13 20.40 0.65
CA CYS A 251 -13.26 20.90 -0.41
C CYS A 251 -14.07 21.33 -1.64
N GLU A 252 -13.48 22.20 -2.46
CA GLU A 252 -14.04 22.58 -3.76
C GLU A 252 -13.34 21.81 -4.87
N ASN A 253 -14.09 21.26 -5.84
CA ASN A 253 -13.51 20.63 -7.02
C ASN A 253 -14.38 20.79 -8.26
N GLN A 254 -14.06 21.77 -9.11
CA GLN A 254 -14.86 22.04 -10.30
C GLN A 254 -14.80 20.90 -11.33
N ALA A 255 -15.80 20.84 -12.20
CA ALA A 255 -15.94 19.79 -13.20
C ALA A 255 -14.70 19.66 -14.10
N GLY A 256 -14.22 18.43 -14.27
CA GLY A 256 -13.02 18.14 -15.07
C GLY A 256 -11.69 18.63 -14.48
N ILE A 257 -11.68 19.07 -13.22
CA ILE A 257 -10.48 19.51 -12.49
C ILE A 257 -10.20 18.52 -11.36
N LEU A 258 -8.91 18.36 -11.03
CA LEU A 258 -8.44 17.83 -9.76
C LEU A 258 -7.80 18.97 -8.99
N SER A 259 -8.56 19.56 -8.07
CA SER A 259 -8.14 20.73 -7.33
C SER A 259 -7.13 20.38 -6.25
N LYS A 260 -6.33 21.39 -5.88
CA LYS A 260 -5.48 21.33 -4.69
C LYS A 260 -6.28 21.00 -3.42
N SER A 261 -7.47 21.58 -3.27
CA SER A 261 -8.32 21.38 -2.09
C SER A 261 -8.79 19.93 -1.96
N LEU A 262 -9.20 19.31 -3.06
CA LEU A 262 -9.57 17.89 -3.10
C LEU A 262 -8.37 17.00 -2.77
N PHE A 263 -7.20 17.30 -3.34
CA PHE A 263 -5.96 16.58 -3.03
C PHE A 263 -5.60 16.65 -1.55
N GLU A 264 -5.64 17.84 -0.94
CA GLU A 264 -5.33 18.02 0.48
C GLU A 264 -6.30 17.23 1.37
N CYS A 265 -7.61 17.26 1.07
CA CYS A 265 -8.59 16.49 1.83
C CYS A 265 -8.39 14.98 1.69
N CYS A 266 -8.13 14.49 0.46
CA CYS A 266 -7.81 13.08 0.23
C CYS A 266 -6.57 12.65 1.01
N LYS A 267 -5.52 13.48 1.02
CA LYS A 267 -4.29 13.20 1.74
C LYS A 267 -4.53 13.14 3.26
N VAL A 268 -5.23 14.12 3.82
CA VAL A 268 -5.58 14.15 5.25
C VAL A 268 -6.41 12.92 5.64
N ALA A 269 -7.39 12.52 4.83
CA ALA A 269 -8.20 11.34 5.09
C ALA A 269 -7.36 10.04 5.11
N ILE A 270 -6.44 9.89 4.15
CA ILE A 270 -5.55 8.72 4.09
C ILE A 270 -4.57 8.71 5.28
N ASP A 271 -3.99 9.86 5.63
CA ASP A 271 -3.09 9.99 6.77
C ASP A 271 -3.80 9.70 8.09
N ALA A 272 -5.05 10.16 8.26
CA ALA A 272 -5.87 9.89 9.43
C ALA A 272 -6.19 8.39 9.57
N TRP A 273 -6.48 7.70 8.47
CA TRP A 273 -6.68 6.25 8.49
C TRP A 273 -5.38 5.51 8.83
N LEU A 274 -4.26 5.86 8.18
CA LEU A 274 -2.97 5.17 8.35
C LEU A 274 -2.38 5.33 9.76
N ASN A 275 -2.48 6.53 10.33
CA ASN A 275 -1.76 6.88 11.55
C ASN A 275 -2.65 6.87 12.80
N GLU A 276 -3.96 7.09 12.64
CA GLU A 276 -4.89 7.26 13.76
C GLU A 276 -6.07 6.27 13.72
N ASN A 277 -6.20 5.46 12.65
CA ASN A 277 -7.33 4.56 12.43
C ASN A 277 -8.68 5.30 12.52
N LYS A 278 -8.74 6.52 11.98
CA LYS A 278 -9.92 7.36 11.94
C LYS A 278 -10.61 7.31 10.58
N SER A 279 -11.93 7.26 10.62
CA SER A 279 -12.80 7.35 9.45
C SER A 279 -13.02 8.81 9.03
N THR A 280 -13.13 9.06 7.72
CA THR A 280 -13.27 10.42 7.18
C THR A 280 -14.36 10.50 6.13
N LEU A 281 -15.22 11.51 6.24
CA LEU A 281 -16.13 11.94 5.17
C LEU A 281 -15.61 13.23 4.54
N ILE A 282 -15.47 13.26 3.23
CA ILE A 282 -15.10 14.43 2.45
C ILE A 282 -16.33 14.86 1.65
N ARG A 283 -16.74 16.11 1.84
CA ARG A 283 -17.81 16.76 1.07
C ARG A 283 -17.19 17.65 0.01
N VAL A 284 -17.57 17.42 -1.23
CA VAL A 284 -17.00 18.07 -2.40
C VAL A 284 -18.03 19.06 -2.96
N ASP A 285 -17.77 20.37 -2.89
CA ASP A 285 -18.52 21.33 -3.68
C ASP A 285 -18.00 21.29 -5.12
N GLY A 286 -18.71 20.53 -5.96
CA GLY A 286 -18.35 20.34 -7.37
C GLY A 286 -18.56 18.89 -7.82
N GLU A 287 -17.51 18.24 -8.34
CA GLU A 287 -17.52 16.83 -8.79
C GLU A 287 -16.45 16.02 -8.05
N GLU A 288 -16.80 14.81 -7.61
CA GLU A 288 -15.94 13.82 -6.96
C GLU A 288 -15.47 12.71 -7.91
N ASP A 289 -16.02 12.64 -9.14
CA ASP A 289 -15.81 11.58 -10.14
C ASP A 289 -14.33 11.27 -10.44
N LEU A 290 -13.47 12.30 -10.42
CA LEU A 290 -12.04 12.13 -10.70
C LEU A 290 -11.21 11.75 -9.45
N ALA A 291 -11.79 11.82 -8.25
CA ALA A 291 -11.09 11.53 -7.00
C ALA A 291 -10.38 10.16 -6.97
N PRO A 292 -10.89 9.07 -7.58
CA PRO A 292 -10.16 7.80 -7.68
C PRO A 292 -8.74 7.92 -8.26
N LEU A 293 -8.49 8.91 -9.12
CA LEU A 293 -7.14 9.18 -9.67
C LEU A 293 -6.17 9.69 -8.60
N LEU A 294 -6.65 10.39 -7.56
CA LEU A 294 -5.85 10.82 -6.42
C LEU A 294 -5.77 9.73 -5.35
N LEU A 295 -6.88 9.05 -5.11
CA LEU A 295 -7.02 8.07 -4.03
C LEU A 295 -6.11 6.84 -4.24
N HIS A 296 -6.01 6.30 -5.46
CA HIS A 296 -5.15 5.13 -5.68
C HIS A 296 -3.65 5.43 -5.41
N PRO A 297 -3.06 6.51 -5.95
CA PRO A 297 -1.69 6.92 -5.62
C PRO A 297 -1.46 7.21 -4.13
N LEU A 298 -2.41 7.83 -3.43
CA LEU A 298 -2.28 8.16 -2.00
C LEU A 298 -2.49 6.95 -1.09
N ALA A 299 -3.43 6.07 -1.41
CA ALA A 299 -3.89 5.03 -0.51
C ALA A 299 -2.89 3.89 -0.31
N PRO A 300 -2.93 3.20 0.84
CA PRO A 300 -2.11 2.02 1.04
C PRO A 300 -2.44 0.89 0.07
N LEU A 301 -1.45 0.02 -0.16
CA LEU A 301 -1.66 -1.21 -0.89
C LEU A 301 -2.73 -2.07 -0.19
N GLY A 302 -3.67 -2.59 -0.99
CA GLY A 302 -4.79 -3.39 -0.50
C GLY A 302 -6.04 -2.56 -0.15
N ALA A 303 -6.01 -1.23 -0.22
CA ALA A 303 -7.21 -0.41 -0.18
C ALA A 303 -8.18 -0.81 -1.29
N VAL A 304 -9.48 -0.61 -1.08
CA VAL A 304 -10.52 -0.85 -2.08
C VAL A 304 -11.26 0.44 -2.35
N VAL A 305 -11.22 0.92 -3.59
CA VAL A 305 -11.99 2.07 -4.04
C VAL A 305 -13.26 1.57 -4.71
N LEU A 306 -14.40 2.04 -4.22
CA LEU A 306 -15.74 1.73 -4.68
C LEU A 306 -16.37 2.99 -5.25
N TYR A 307 -16.95 2.91 -6.44
CA TYR A 307 -17.70 4.01 -7.03
C TYR A 307 -18.85 3.50 -7.90
N GLY A 308 -19.92 4.30 -7.96
CA GLY A 308 -21.13 3.94 -8.70
C GLY A 308 -20.89 3.98 -10.21
N GLN A 309 -21.50 3.04 -10.93
CA GLN A 309 -21.65 3.10 -12.38
C GLN A 309 -23.14 3.28 -12.70
N PRO A 310 -23.57 4.46 -13.17
CA PRO A 310 -24.97 4.77 -13.41
C PRO A 310 -25.69 3.70 -14.25
N GLY A 311 -26.82 3.21 -13.75
CA GLY A 311 -27.66 2.20 -14.39
C GLY A 311 -27.04 0.81 -14.55
N LYS A 312 -25.84 0.56 -13.99
CA LYS A 312 -25.13 -0.72 -14.14
C LYS A 312 -24.76 -1.39 -12.82
N GLY A 313 -24.38 -0.63 -11.78
CA GLY A 313 -24.01 -1.19 -10.48
C GLY A 313 -22.84 -0.47 -9.82
N VAL A 314 -21.93 -1.22 -9.19
CA VAL A 314 -20.79 -0.67 -8.43
C VAL A 314 -19.49 -1.17 -9.02
N VAL A 315 -18.53 -0.27 -9.24
CA VAL A 315 -17.18 -0.62 -9.66
C VAL A 315 -16.33 -0.85 -8.42
N ILE A 316 -15.62 -1.99 -8.40
CA ILE A 316 -14.62 -2.30 -7.38
C ILE A 316 -13.21 -2.24 -7.99
N ARG A 317 -12.32 -1.48 -7.33
CA ARG A 317 -10.90 -1.41 -7.71
C ARG A 317 -10.00 -1.50 -6.49
N TYR A 318 -9.18 -2.54 -6.43
CA TYR A 318 -8.11 -2.65 -5.45
C TYR A 318 -6.95 -1.71 -5.78
N THR A 319 -6.39 -1.09 -4.75
CA THR A 319 -5.13 -0.33 -4.83
C THR A 319 -3.95 -1.28 -4.84
N GLY A 320 -3.32 -1.40 -5.99
CA GLY A 320 -2.11 -2.18 -6.24
C GLY A 320 -1.08 -1.36 -7.01
N PHE A 321 0.06 -1.98 -7.35
CA PHE A 321 1.07 -1.31 -8.16
C PHE A 321 0.55 -0.96 -9.57
N ASP A 322 -0.32 -1.79 -10.14
CA ASP A 322 -0.92 -1.55 -11.45
C ASP A 322 -1.89 -0.36 -11.41
N SER A 323 -2.71 -0.23 -10.37
CA SER A 323 -3.62 0.90 -10.25
C SER A 323 -2.88 2.21 -9.96
N LYS A 324 -1.87 2.17 -9.08
CA LYS A 324 -1.02 3.33 -8.79
C LYS A 324 -0.27 3.81 -10.02
N ASN A 325 0.34 2.91 -10.80
CA ASN A 325 1.02 3.27 -12.05
C ASN A 325 0.04 3.92 -13.05
N ARG A 326 -1.12 3.29 -13.29
CA ARG A 326 -2.12 3.85 -14.21
C ARG A 326 -2.57 5.24 -13.80
N CYS A 327 -2.88 5.45 -12.52
CA CYS A 327 -3.26 6.77 -12.03
C CYS A 327 -2.12 7.79 -12.16
N ARG A 328 -0.89 7.42 -11.83
CA ARG A 328 0.28 8.30 -12.02
C ARG A 328 0.43 8.72 -13.48
N ASP A 329 0.30 7.78 -14.41
CA ASP A 329 0.44 8.05 -15.84
C ASP A 329 -0.68 8.98 -16.34
N LEU A 330 -1.92 8.78 -15.88
CA LEU A 330 -3.05 9.67 -16.19
C LEU A 330 -2.87 11.06 -15.59
N LEU A 331 -2.47 11.17 -14.32
CA LEU A 331 -2.20 12.45 -13.67
C LEU A 331 -1.06 13.21 -14.37
N SER A 332 -0.05 12.49 -14.86
CA SER A 332 1.07 13.08 -15.62
C SER A 332 0.66 13.57 -17.01
N ALA A 333 -0.47 13.11 -17.54
CA ALA A 333 -1.05 13.53 -18.82
C ALA A 333 -2.09 14.66 -18.68
N MET A 334 -2.34 15.16 -17.46
CA MET A 334 -3.17 16.34 -17.19
C MET A 334 -2.35 17.64 -17.30
N ILE A 335 -3.03 18.79 -17.43
CA ILE A 335 -2.39 20.10 -17.52
C ILE A 335 -2.38 20.76 -16.14
N GLN A 336 -1.22 21.26 -15.72
CA GLN A 336 -1.09 22.07 -14.51
C GLN A 336 -1.57 23.51 -14.80
N GLU A 337 -2.51 24.01 -14.01
CA GLU A 337 -3.02 25.38 -14.08
C GLU A 337 -2.62 26.26 -12.88
#